data_AF-A0A174HMU8-F1
#
_entry.id   AF-A0A174HMU8-F1
#
_cell.length_a   1.000
_cell.length_b   1.000
_cell.length_c   1.000
_cell.angle_alpha   90.00
_cell.angle_beta   90.00
_cell.angle_gamma   90.00
#
_symmetry.space_group_name_H-M   'P 1'
#
loop_
_entity.id
_entity.type
_entity.pdbx_description
1 polymer ?
#
loop_
_entity_poly.entity_id
_entity_poly.type
_entity_poly.pdbx_seq_one_letter_code
_entity_poly.pdbx_strand_id
1 'polypeptide(L)' 'MAAHQGKIDGLMLGVGAGFDYYAENIKRAPMWMQKHNLEWVYRLVQDPKRLFKRYWSTNTKFIWNAMIRGK' A
#
# COMPACT_ATOMS: atom_id res chain seq x y z
N MET A 1 -4.12 -7.37 13.03
CA MET A 1 -2.99 -7.53 13.97
C MET A 1 -3.23 -6.70 15.23
N ALA A 2 -3.28 -5.37 15.16
CA ALA A 2 -3.49 -4.50 16.34
C ALA A 2 -4.75 -4.86 17.19
N ALA A 3 -5.89 -5.14 16.55
CA ALA A 3 -7.12 -5.50 17.26
C ALA A 3 -7.08 -6.86 18.02
N HIS A 4 -6.08 -7.70 17.73
CA HIS A 4 -5.92 -9.04 18.30
C HIS A 4 -4.69 -9.13 19.22
N GLN A 5 -4.02 -8.00 19.47
CA GLN A 5 -2.91 -7.92 20.40
C GLN A 5 -3.38 -8.36 21.79
N GLY A 6 -2.70 -9.35 22.38
CA GLY A 6 -3.03 -9.89 23.72
C GLY A 6 -4.27 -10.77 23.78
N LYS A 7 -4.89 -11.14 22.65
CA LYS A 7 -6.07 -12.03 22.60
C LYS A 7 -5.74 -13.44 22.10
N ILE A 8 -4.59 -13.62 21.46
CA ILE A 8 -4.18 -14.88 20.83
C ILE A 8 -2.72 -15.14 21.19
N ASP A 9 -2.46 -16.27 21.85
CA ASP A 9 -1.09 -16.77 22.09
C ASP A 9 -0.63 -17.58 20.88
N GLY A 10 -0.26 -16.88 19.81
CA GLY A 10 0.23 -17.50 18.58
C GLY A 10 1.10 -16.56 17.73
N LEU A 11 1.94 -17.15 16.87
CA LEU A 11 2.76 -16.37 15.95
C LEU A 11 1.87 -15.65 14.94
N MET A 12 1.85 -14.33 15.01
CA MET A 12 1.10 -13.49 14.08
C MET A 12 2.01 -13.02 12.94
N LEU A 13 1.82 -13.57 11.73
CA LEU A 13 2.54 -13.14 10.54
C LEU A 13 1.70 -12.19 9.69
N GLY A 14 2.22 -10.99 9.44
CA GLY A 14 1.58 -10.00 8.58
C GLY A 14 1.88 -10.26 7.11
N VAL A 15 0.95 -10.87 6.38
CA VAL A 15 1.05 -11.11 4.92
C VAL A 15 0.68 -9.89 4.06
N GLY A 16 0.20 -8.80 4.68
CA GLY A 16 -0.23 -7.59 3.97
C GLY A 16 -1.36 -7.88 2.97
N ALA A 17 -1.41 -7.10 1.88
CA ALA A 17 -2.44 -7.27 0.85
C ALA A 17 -2.21 -8.48 -0.08
N GLY A 18 -1.13 -9.26 0.12
CA GLY A 18 -0.82 -10.41 -0.75
C GLY A 18 -1.93 -11.46 -0.78
N PHE A 19 -2.53 -11.72 0.38
CA PHE A 19 -3.65 -12.65 0.51
C PHE A 19 -4.92 -12.12 -0.15
N ASP A 20 -5.19 -10.81 -0.05
CA ASP A 20 -6.35 -10.18 -0.69
C ASP A 20 -6.29 -10.26 -2.23
N TYR A 21 -5.08 -10.25 -2.81
CA TYR A 21 -4.89 -10.51 -4.23
C TYR A 21 -5.10 -11.98 -4.60
N TYR A 22 -4.71 -12.91 -3.74
CA TYR A 22 -4.88 -14.35 -3.98
C TYR A 22 -6.33 -14.80 -3.80
N ALA A 23 -7.04 -14.20 -2.83
CA ALA A 23 -8.46 -14.42 -2.58
C ALA A 23 -9.37 -13.66 -3.56
N GLU A 24 -8.82 -13.05 -4.62
CA GLU A 24 -9.53 -12.27 -5.65
C GLU A 24 -10.36 -11.07 -5.13
N ASN A 25 -10.24 -10.73 -3.85
CA ASN A 25 -10.91 -9.58 -3.24
C ASN A 25 -10.47 -8.25 -3.85
N ILE A 26 -9.22 -8.18 -4.34
CA ILE A 26 -8.67 -6.99 -5.00
C ILE A 26 -8.18 -7.39 -6.39
N LYS A 27 -8.73 -6.74 -7.43
CA LYS A 27 -8.26 -6.93 -8.79
C LYS A 27 -6.84 -6.38 -8.92
N ARG A 28 -5.91 -7.18 -9.45
CA ARG A 28 -4.58 -6.68 -9.82
C ARG A 28 -4.64 -5.78 -11.05
N ALA A 29 -3.67 -4.88 -11.16
CA ALA A 29 -3.48 -4.08 -12.36
C ALA A 29 -3.20 -4.98 -13.57
N PRO A 30 -3.64 -4.61 -14.78
CA PRO A 30 -3.31 -5.38 -15.99
C PRO A 30 -1.80 -5.44 -16.21
N MET A 31 -1.34 -6.50 -16.88
CA MET A 31 0.10 -6.81 -17.04
C MET A 31 0.91 -5.67 -17.68
N TRP A 32 0.32 -4.90 -18.61
CA TRP A 32 1.00 -3.74 -19.20
C TRP A 32 1.28 -2.67 -18.14
N MET A 33 0.35 -2.38 -17.23
CA MET A 33 0.56 -1.41 -16.15
C MET A 33 1.60 -1.89 -15.14
N GLN A 34 1.62 -3.20 -14.83
CA GLN A 34 2.65 -3.78 -13.97
C GLN A 34 4.04 -3.62 -14.61
N LYS A 35 4.18 -3.94 -15.90
CA LYS A 35 5.44 -3.79 -16.65
C LYS A 35 5.92 -2.33 -16.74
N HIS A 36 5.00 -1.37 -16.75
CA HIS A 36 5.32 0.06 -16.78
C HIS A 36 5.45 0.70 -15.38
N ASN A 37 5.44 -0.09 -14.29
CA ASN A 37 5.45 0.41 -12.90
C ASN A 37 4.26 1.35 -12.59
N LEU A 38 3.15 1.23 -13.31
CA LEU A 38 1.93 2.03 -13.15
C LEU A 38 0.90 1.38 -12.21
N GLU A 39 1.29 0.32 -11.52
CA GLU A 39 0.40 -0.37 -10.57
C GLU A 39 -0.09 0.58 -9.45
N TRP A 40 0.75 1.53 -9.02
CA TRP A 40 0.36 2.54 -8.05
C TRP A 40 -0.79 3.43 -8.56
N VAL A 41 -0.82 3.77 -9.86
CA VAL A 41 -1.88 4.56 -10.49
C VAL A 41 -3.19 3.77 -10.47
N TYR A 42 -3.13 2.50 -10.84
CA TYR A 42 -4.28 1.62 -10.82
C TYR A 42 -4.87 1.46 -9.41
N ARG A 43 -4.02 1.32 -8.39
CA ARG A 43 -4.45 1.29 -6.97
C ARG A 43 -5.04 2.63 -6.51
N LEU A 44 -4.51 3.75 -7.00
CA LEU A 44 -5.04 5.09 -6.70
C LEU A 44 -6.46 5.26 -7.28
N VAL A 45 -6.69 4.78 -8.50
CA VAL A 45 -8.02 4.82 -9.15
C VAL A 45 -9.01 3.88 -8.47
N GLN A 46 -8.58 2.71 -7.99
CA GLN A 46 -9.46 1.78 -7.28
C GLN A 46 -9.97 2.33 -5.94
N ASP A 47 -9.14 3.09 -5.22
CA ASP A 47 -9.45 3.49 -3.85
C ASP A 47 -8.96 4.93 -3.55
N PRO A 48 -9.48 5.92 -4.30
CA PRO A 48 -8.91 7.26 -4.39
C PRO A 48 -9.04 8.03 -3.07
N LYS A 49 -10.15 7.88 -2.35
CA LYS A 49 -10.35 8.58 -1.06
C LYS A 49 -9.31 8.19 -0.01
N ARG A 50 -8.91 6.92 0.02
CA ARG A 50 -7.97 6.39 1.01
C ARG A 50 -6.52 6.63 0.57
N LEU A 51 -6.17 6.28 -0.68
CA LEU A 51 -4.78 6.38 -1.14
C LEU A 51 -4.36 7.81 -1.46
N PHE A 52 -5.24 8.68 -1.95
CA PHE A 52 -4.87 10.06 -2.29
C PHE A 52 -4.40 10.85 -1.07
N LYS A 53 -5.12 10.76 0.06
CA LYS A 53 -4.71 11.40 1.33
C LYS A 53 -3.34 10.90 1.80
N ARG A 54 -3.09 9.59 1.64
CA ARG A 54 -1.81 8.97 2.00
C ARG A 54 -0.69 9.42 1.07
N TYR A 55 -0.90 9.43 -0.24
CA TYR A 55 0.10 9.89 -1.20
C TYR A 55 0.40 11.37 -1.02
N TRP A 56 -0.61 12.21 -0.84
CA TRP A 56 -0.41 13.63 -0.60
C TRP A 56 0.46 13.88 0.63
N SER A 57 0.18 13.23 1.75
CA SER A 57 0.94 13.41 3.01
C SER A 57 2.29 12.68 3.04
N THR A 58 2.39 11.50 2.42
CA THR A 58 3.60 10.66 2.47
C THR A 58 4.59 11.07 1.40
N ASN A 59 4.13 11.32 0.16
CA ASN A 59 5.02 11.74 -0.93
C ASN A 59 5.57 13.13 -0.67
N THR A 60 4.78 14.08 -0.13
CA THR A 60 5.32 15.39 0.26
C THR A 60 6.38 15.27 1.35
N LYS A 61 6.13 14.46 2.40
CA LYS A 61 7.14 14.19 3.44
C LYS A 61 8.38 13.48 2.89
N PHE A 62 8.19 12.55 1.95
CA PHE A 62 9.30 11.84 1.30
C PHE A 62 10.13 12.81 0.46
N ILE A 63 9.50 13.61 -0.39
CA ILE A 63 10.17 14.63 -1.21
C ILE A 63 10.86 15.66 -0.32
N TRP A 64 10.22 16.09 0.77
CA TRP A 64 10.83 16.98 1.76
C TRP A 64 12.07 16.36 2.39
N ASN A 65 11.98 15.12 2.88
CA ASN A 65 13.14 14.45 3.48
C ASN A 65 14.23 14.13 2.45
N ALA A 66 13.86 13.72 1.24
CA ALA A 66 14.81 13.35 0.19
C ALA A 66 15.51 14.57 -0.43
N MET A 67 14.79 15.69 -0.61
CA MET A 67 15.36 16.89 -1.25
C MET A 67 15.98 17.88 -0.26
N ILE A 68 15.40 18.07 0.93
CA ILE A 68 15.85 19.10 1.88
C ILE A 68 16.74 18.50 2.97
N ARG A 69 16.53 17.23 3.29
CA ARG A 69 17.23 16.53 4.37
C ARG A 69 18.31 15.58 3.86
N GLY A 70 18.84 15.83 2.65
CA GLY A 70 19.96 15.13 2.04
C GLY A 70 21.28 15.27 2.84
N LYS A 71 21.28 14.68 4.04
CA LYS A 71 22.43 14.30 4.86
C LYS A 71 22.17 12.90 5.39
#